data_AF-A0A854BH26-F1
#
_entry.id   AF-A0A854BH26-F1
#
_cell.length_a   1.000
_cell.length_b   1.000
_cell.length_c   1.000
_cell.angle_alpha   90.00
_cell.angle_beta   90.00
_cell.angle_gamma   90.00
#
_symmetry.space_group_name_H-M   'P 1'
#
loop_
_entity.id
_entity.type
_entity.pdbx_description
1 polymer ?
#
loop_
_entity_poly.entity_id
_entity_poly.type
_entity_poly.pdbx_seq_one_letter_code
_entity_poly.pdbx_strand_id
1 'polypeptide(L)'
;MWWPFSRKKSEQRNLSIDDFLALSGVPNTGSGEYVSAGTAESLPAVMNAVSVIAEAVATMPCYLYLVRNDKGREAREWLDSHPVDILLNEQPNSCQTPYQFKRTMMRHCLLNGNAYAVIEWGQDGQPKSLH
;
A
#
# COMPACT_ATOMS: atom_id res chain seq x y z
N MET A 1 -20.84 50.64 19.09
CA MET A 1 -21.82 49.65 19.59
C MET A 1 -21.63 48.39 18.76
N TRP A 2 -21.08 47.32 19.35
CA TRP A 2 -20.70 46.07 18.66
C TRP A 2 -21.84 45.05 18.80
N TRP A 3 -22.41 44.59 17.69
CA TRP A 3 -23.58 43.70 17.66
C TRP A 3 -23.14 42.23 17.56
N PRO A 4 -23.47 41.34 18.53
CA PRO A 4 -22.84 40.02 18.64
C PRO A 4 -23.43 38.92 17.73
N PHE A 5 -24.40 39.24 16.85
CA PHE A 5 -25.13 38.24 16.03
C PHE A 5 -24.76 38.26 14.54
N SER A 6 -23.57 38.74 14.18
CA SER A 6 -23.11 38.66 12.80
C SER A 6 -23.02 37.19 12.36
N ARG A 7 -23.78 36.83 11.33
CA ARG A 7 -23.91 35.47 10.80
C ARG A 7 -22.50 34.96 10.43
N LYS A 8 -21.99 33.95 11.15
CA LYS A 8 -20.73 33.29 10.78
C LYS A 8 -20.82 32.87 9.31
N LYS A 9 -19.77 33.14 8.53
CA LYS A 9 -19.65 32.65 7.15
C LYS A 9 -19.99 31.16 7.14
N SER A 10 -20.87 30.74 6.24
CA SER A 10 -21.21 29.32 6.07
C SER A 10 -19.92 28.55 5.80
N GLU A 11 -19.60 27.60 6.67
CA GLU A 11 -18.44 26.73 6.51
C GLU A 11 -18.60 25.94 5.21
N GLN A 12 -17.75 26.23 4.23
CA GLN A 12 -17.65 25.41 3.03
C GLN A 12 -16.77 24.20 3.39
N ARG A 13 -17.41 23.08 3.74
CA ARG A 13 -16.69 21.81 3.86
C ARG A 13 -16.43 21.27 2.47
N ASN A 14 -15.17 20.99 2.16
CA ASN A 14 -14.85 20.18 0.99
C ASN A 14 -15.33 18.76 1.30
N LEU A 15 -16.32 18.27 0.55
CA LEU A 15 -16.81 16.89 0.68
C LEU A 15 -15.95 16.00 -0.21
N SER A 16 -15.40 14.93 0.36
CA SER A 16 -14.82 13.85 -0.44
C SER A 16 -15.92 13.06 -1.14
N ILE A 17 -15.56 12.28 -2.16
CA ILE A 17 -16.51 11.40 -2.86
C ILE A 17 -17.12 10.40 -1.87
N ASP A 18 -16.33 9.90 -0.92
CA ASP A 18 -16.79 9.00 0.13
C ASP A 18 -17.81 9.68 1.07
N ASP A 19 -17.59 10.94 1.46
CA ASP A 19 -18.54 11.71 2.27
C ASP A 19 -19.86 11.95 1.52
N PHE A 20 -19.78 12.22 0.21
CA PHE A 20 -20.95 12.36 -0.63
C PHE A 20 -21.73 11.04 -0.73
N LEU A 21 -21.03 9.91 -0.92
CA LEU A 21 -21.66 8.59 -1.00
C LEU A 21 -22.31 8.19 0.33
N ALA A 22 -21.64 8.43 1.45
CA ALA A 22 -22.20 8.26 2.78
C ALA A 22 -23.46 9.11 2.99
N LEU A 23 -23.43 10.40 2.62
CA LEU A 23 -24.56 11.31 2.75
C LEU A 23 -25.73 10.96 1.81
N SER A 24 -25.42 10.42 0.63
CA SER A 24 -26.42 9.99 -0.36
C SER A 24 -27.16 8.71 0.05
N GLY A 25 -26.77 8.08 1.17
CA GLY A 25 -27.44 6.91 1.71
C GLY A 25 -27.24 5.65 0.85
N VAL A 26 -26.10 5.55 0.15
CA VAL A 26 -25.67 4.32 -0.54
C VAL A 26 -24.86 3.49 0.46
N PRO A 27 -25.46 2.49 1.14
CA PRO A 27 -24.70 1.66 2.08
C PRO A 27 -23.83 0.64 1.32
N ASN A 28 -22.63 0.41 1.82
CA ASN A 28 -21.80 -0.74 1.41
C ASN A 28 -21.60 -1.76 2.56
N THR A 29 -22.27 -1.55 3.69
CA THR A 29 -22.16 -2.41 4.88
C THR A 29 -23.53 -2.75 5.45
N GLY A 30 -23.62 -3.85 6.20
CA GLY A 30 -24.87 -4.30 6.84
C GLY A 30 -25.40 -3.37 7.94
N SER A 31 -24.58 -2.46 8.47
CA SER A 31 -25.00 -1.44 9.44
C SER A 31 -25.58 -0.18 8.78
N GLY A 32 -25.54 -0.07 7.45
CA GLY A 32 -26.05 1.08 6.71
C GLY A 32 -25.04 2.22 6.50
N GLU A 33 -23.85 2.12 7.10
CA GLU A 33 -22.79 3.11 6.94
C GLU A 33 -21.93 2.81 5.70
N TYR A 34 -21.49 3.86 5.01
CA TYR A 34 -20.54 3.73 3.91
C TYR A 34 -19.12 3.69 4.46
N VAL A 35 -18.41 2.60 4.19
CA VAL A 35 -17.02 2.40 4.66
C VAL A 35 -16.10 2.26 3.45
N SER A 36 -15.20 3.23 3.30
CA SER A 36 -14.05 3.20 2.40
C SER A 36 -12.74 3.01 3.18
N ALA A 37 -11.64 2.69 2.48
CA ALA A 37 -10.31 2.63 3.06
C ALA A 37 -9.93 3.91 3.84
N GLY A 38 -10.26 5.09 3.29
CA GLY A 38 -10.00 6.37 3.94
C GLY A 38 -10.83 6.56 5.22
N THR A 39 -12.12 6.20 5.20
CA THR A 39 -12.95 6.24 6.42
C THR A 39 -12.51 5.21 7.46
N ALA A 40 -12.03 4.03 7.04
CA ALA A 40 -11.53 2.99 7.93
C ALA A 40 -10.24 3.43 8.62
N GLU A 41 -9.31 4.04 7.89
CA GLU A 41 -8.03 4.52 8.45
C GLU A 41 -8.19 5.74 9.36
N SER A 42 -9.32 6.45 9.30
CA SER A 42 -9.63 7.51 10.27
C SER A 42 -9.74 6.99 11.72
N LEU A 43 -10.00 5.69 11.89
CA LEU A 43 -9.99 5.02 13.18
C LEU A 43 -8.55 4.68 13.58
N PRO A 44 -8.02 5.21 14.70
CA PRO A 44 -6.63 5.01 15.09
C PRO A 44 -6.29 3.54 15.35
N ALA A 45 -7.27 2.74 15.80
CA ALA A 45 -7.10 1.31 15.97
C ALA A 45 -6.79 0.59 14.64
N VAL A 46 -7.52 0.95 13.57
CA VAL A 46 -7.32 0.37 12.22
C VAL A 46 -6.00 0.86 11.63
N MET A 47 -5.74 2.17 11.71
CA MET A 47 -4.49 2.76 11.25
C MET A 47 -3.27 2.07 11.88
N ASN A 48 -3.29 1.85 13.20
CA ASN A 48 -2.20 1.18 13.91
C ASN A 48 -2.08 -0.30 13.51
N ALA A 49 -3.17 -1.05 13.45
CA ALA A 49 -3.13 -2.46 13.06
C ALA A 49 -2.56 -2.65 11.64
N VAL A 50 -3.03 -1.85 10.69
CA VAL A 50 -2.54 -1.88 9.30
C VAL A 50 -1.06 -1.47 9.25
N SER A 51 -0.66 -0.44 10.00
CA SER A 51 0.74 0.00 10.07
C SER A 51 1.65 -1.10 10.60
N VAL A 52 1.30 -1.73 11.72
CA VAL A 52 2.12 -2.77 12.35
C VAL A 52 2.32 -3.96 11.41
N ILE A 53 1.25 -4.43 10.75
CA ILE A 53 1.35 -5.56 9.82
C ILE A 53 2.20 -5.17 8.60
N ALA A 54 1.93 -4.00 8.00
CA ALA A 54 2.65 -3.56 6.81
C ALA A 54 4.14 -3.33 7.07
N GLU A 55 4.49 -2.78 8.23
CA GLU A 55 5.87 -2.53 8.63
C GLU A 55 6.60 -3.82 8.96
N ALA A 56 5.95 -4.77 9.66
CA ALA A 56 6.51 -6.09 9.94
C ALA A 56 6.85 -6.86 8.66
N VAL A 57 6.02 -6.76 7.61
CA VAL A 57 6.29 -7.37 6.31
C VAL A 57 7.39 -6.60 5.56
N ALA A 58 7.39 -5.28 5.65
CA ALA A 58 8.36 -4.44 4.94
C ALA A 58 9.80 -4.59 5.44
N THR A 59 10.00 -4.96 6.71
CA THR A 59 11.35 -5.24 7.26
C THR A 59 11.94 -6.56 6.77
N MET A 60 11.13 -7.47 6.21
CA MET A 60 11.61 -8.77 5.77
C MET A 60 12.33 -8.68 4.41
N PRO A 61 13.58 -9.14 4.32
CA PRO A 61 14.24 -9.28 3.02
C PRO A 61 13.57 -10.39 2.21
N CYS A 62 13.54 -10.23 0.89
CA CYS A 62 12.97 -11.20 -0.04
C CYS A 62 14.09 -11.69 -0.96
N TYR A 63 14.78 -12.73 -0.51
CA TYR A 63 15.94 -13.27 -1.23
C TYR A 63 15.51 -14.20 -2.36
N LEU A 64 16.14 -14.04 -3.52
CA LEU A 64 15.93 -14.89 -4.69
C LEU A 64 16.86 -16.09 -4.66
N TYR A 65 16.30 -17.30 -4.60
CA TYR A 65 17.09 -18.53 -4.62
C TYR A 65 16.93 -19.28 -5.94
N LEU A 66 18.05 -19.72 -6.51
CA LEU A 66 18.08 -20.73 -7.56
C LEU A 66 18.01 -22.12 -6.92
N VAL A 67 16.96 -22.85 -7.25
CA VAL A 67 16.81 -24.25 -6.84
C VAL A 67 17.51 -25.13 -7.86
N ARG A 68 18.55 -25.84 -7.42
CA ARG A 68 19.24 -26.86 -8.21
C ARG A 68 18.99 -28.23 -7.59
N ASN A 69 18.77 -29.24 -8.41
CA ASN A 69 18.72 -30.63 -7.96
C ASN A 69 20.00 -31.33 -8.41
N ASP A 70 20.92 -31.57 -7.48
CA ASP A 70 22.13 -32.35 -7.74
C ASP A 70 22.02 -33.71 -7.05
N LYS A 71 22.01 -34.78 -7.85
CA LYS A 71 21.96 -36.18 -7.39
C LYS A 71 20.83 -36.48 -6.38
N GLY A 72 19.66 -35.85 -6.54
CA GLY A 72 18.49 -36.08 -5.69
C GLY A 72 18.48 -35.27 -4.39
N ARG A 73 19.41 -34.34 -4.20
CA ARG A 73 19.36 -33.34 -3.12
C ARG A 73 19.07 -31.95 -3.71
N GLU A 74 18.06 -31.28 -3.15
CA GLU A 74 17.81 -29.88 -3.44
C GLU A 74 18.87 -29.01 -2.78
N ALA A 75 19.60 -28.25 -3.59
CA ALA A 75 20.48 -27.17 -3.17
C ALA A 75 19.84 -25.84 -3.52
N ARG A 76 19.92 -24.87 -2.61
CA ARG A 76 19.46 -23.49 -2.82
C ARG A 76 20.66 -22.56 -2.81
N GLU A 77 20.85 -21.86 -3.92
CA GLU A 77 21.91 -20.86 -4.09
C GLU A 77 21.26 -19.49 -4.12
N TRP A 78 21.69 -18.57 -3.25
CA TRP A 78 21.19 -17.20 -3.27
C TRP A 78 21.76 -16.46 -4.48
N LEU A 79 20.90 -15.84 -5.28
CA LEU A 79 21.27 -15.02 -6.43
C LEU A 79 21.18 -13.53 -6.07
N ASP A 80 22.16 -13.04 -5.31
CA ASP A 80 22.26 -11.63 -4.88
C ASP A 80 22.42 -10.63 -6.04
N SER A 81 23.13 -11.02 -7.09
CA SER A 81 23.41 -10.20 -8.27
C SER A 81 22.29 -10.20 -9.32
N HIS A 82 21.21 -10.95 -9.10
CA HIS A 82 20.11 -11.01 -10.05
C HIS A 82 19.25 -9.73 -9.97
N PRO A 83 18.81 -9.15 -11.10
CA PRO A 83 18.05 -7.90 -11.12
C PRO A 83 16.82 -7.90 -10.19
N VAL A 84 16.12 -9.02 -10.10
CA VAL A 84 14.94 -9.17 -9.22
C VAL A 84 15.30 -9.07 -7.73
N ASP A 85 16.45 -9.61 -7.29
CA ASP A 85 16.86 -9.50 -5.88
C ASP A 85 17.17 -8.04 -5.53
N ILE A 86 17.89 -7.35 -6.42
CA ILE A 86 18.20 -5.92 -6.31
C ILE A 86 16.92 -5.08 -6.26
N LEU A 87 15.94 -5.34 -7.12
CA LEU A 87 14.67 -4.61 -7.13
C LEU A 87 13.88 -4.78 -5.84
N LEU A 88 13.88 -5.98 -5.25
CA LEU A 88 13.10 -6.29 -4.06
C LEU A 88 13.80 -5.89 -2.75
N ASN A 89 15.12 -5.79 -2.74
CA ASN A 89 15.90 -5.58 -1.52
C ASN A 89 16.72 -4.29 -1.49
N GLU A 90 17.09 -3.70 -2.63
CA GLU A 90 17.94 -2.51 -2.71
C GLU A 90 17.22 -1.28 -3.27
N GLN A 91 16.66 -1.37 -4.48
CA GLN A 91 16.02 -0.23 -5.14
C GLN A 91 14.90 -0.66 -6.09
N PRO A 92 13.61 -0.57 -5.69
CA PRO A 92 12.49 -0.93 -6.56
C PRO A 92 12.27 0.09 -7.67
N ASN A 93 12.45 1.38 -7.37
CA ASN A 93 12.36 2.49 -8.32
C ASN A 93 13.16 3.70 -7.79
N SER A 94 13.21 4.78 -8.55
CA SER A 94 13.93 6.00 -8.19
C SER A 94 13.26 6.85 -7.09
N CYS A 95 12.02 6.55 -6.73
CA CYS A 95 11.17 7.42 -5.91
C CYS A 95 10.99 6.91 -4.47
N GLN A 96 11.11 5.60 -4.23
CA GLN A 96 10.86 4.99 -2.92
C GLN A 96 11.88 3.89 -2.60
N THR A 97 12.09 3.65 -1.31
CA THR A 97 12.93 2.54 -0.83
C THR A 97 12.20 1.20 -0.91
N PRO A 98 12.91 0.05 -0.90
CA PRO A 98 12.29 -1.29 -0.86
C PRO A 98 11.31 -1.46 0.31
N TYR A 99 11.67 -0.89 1.46
CA TYR A 99 10.80 -0.86 2.63
C TYR A 99 9.50 -0.11 2.36
N GLN A 100 9.58 1.09 1.80
CA GLN A 100 8.41 1.89 1.45
C GLN A 100 7.52 1.18 0.43
N PHE A 101 8.13 0.54 -0.58
CA PHE A 101 7.42 -0.23 -1.59
C PHE A 101 6.65 -1.41 -0.97
N LYS A 102 7.32 -2.28 -0.21
CA LYS A 102 6.69 -3.42 0.46
C LYS A 102 5.58 -2.99 1.43
N ARG A 103 5.83 -1.91 2.19
CA ARG A 103 4.85 -1.34 3.13
C ARG A 103 3.61 -0.84 2.38
N THR A 104 3.78 -0.15 1.26
CA THR A 104 2.68 0.39 0.45
C THR A 104 1.87 -0.73 -0.19
N MET A 105 2.54 -1.75 -0.75
CA MET A 105 1.90 -2.94 -1.30
C MET A 105 1.05 -3.65 -0.24
N MET A 106 1.60 -3.87 0.96
CA MET A 106 0.85 -4.52 2.04
C MET A 106 -0.33 -3.67 2.51
N ARG A 107 -0.17 -2.35 2.61
CA ARG A 107 -1.27 -1.43 2.95
C ARG A 107 -2.41 -1.50 1.93
N HIS A 108 -2.09 -1.47 0.63
CA HIS A 108 -3.10 -1.59 -0.42
C HIS A 108 -3.84 -2.93 -0.34
N CYS A 109 -3.12 -4.03 -0.10
CA CYS A 109 -3.73 -5.34 0.09
C CYS A 109 -4.70 -5.36 1.28
N LEU A 110 -4.31 -4.81 2.43
CA LEU A 110 -5.13 -4.82 3.65
C LEU A 110 -6.35 -3.90 3.56
N LEU A 111 -6.24 -2.75 2.89
CA LEU A 111 -7.32 -1.76 2.82
C LEU A 111 -8.26 -1.99 1.64
N ASN A 112 -7.72 -2.39 0.48
CA ASN A 112 -8.47 -2.49 -0.78
C ASN A 112 -8.69 -3.96 -1.22
N GLY A 113 -8.10 -4.92 -0.52
CA GLY A 113 -8.15 -6.36 -0.84
C GLY A 113 -7.14 -6.82 -1.89
N ASN A 114 -6.55 -5.89 -2.66
CA ASN A 114 -5.56 -6.20 -3.69
C ASN A 114 -4.46 -5.14 -3.74
N ALA A 115 -3.28 -5.54 -4.19
CA ALA A 115 -2.16 -4.64 -4.45
C ALA A 115 -1.58 -4.93 -5.83
N TYR A 116 -1.25 -3.88 -6.56
CA TYR A 116 -0.71 -3.96 -7.91
C TYR A 116 0.59 -3.16 -7.98
N ALA A 117 1.56 -3.71 -8.70
CA ALA A 117 2.79 -3.02 -9.05
C ALA A 117 3.00 -3.11 -10.57
N VAL A 118 3.32 -1.99 -11.21
CA VAL A 118 3.63 -1.93 -12.64
C VAL A 118 5.11 -2.23 -12.82
N ILE A 119 5.41 -3.18 -13.72
CA ILE A 119 6.79 -3.56 -14.04
C ILE A 119 7.25 -2.74 -15.25
N GLU A 120 8.30 -1.95 -15.09
CA GLU A 120 9.03 -1.37 -16.21
C GLU A 120 10.06 -2.38 -16.69
N TRP A 121 9.98 -2.74 -17.97
CA TRP A 121 10.89 -3.70 -18.58
C TRP A 121 12.06 -2.99 -19.27
N GLY A 122 13.27 -3.52 -19.10
CA GLY A 122 14.46 -3.10 -19.82
C GLY A 122 14.49 -3.61 -21.26
N GLN A 123 15.39 -3.06 -22.07
CA GLN A 123 15.59 -3.49 -23.48
C GLN A 123 16.15 -4.92 -23.59
N ASP A 124 16.79 -5.39 -22.53
CA ASP A 124 17.30 -6.75 -22.33
C ASP A 124 16.22 -7.76 -21.91
N GLY A 125 14.97 -7.30 -21.71
CA GLY A 125 13.85 -8.14 -21.27
C GLY A 125 13.87 -8.46 -19.78
N GLN A 126 14.78 -7.86 -19.01
CA GLN A 126 14.81 -7.97 -17.55
C GLN A 126 13.94 -6.88 -16.92
N PRO A 127 13.35 -7.12 -15.72
CA PRO A 127 12.64 -6.07 -15.01
C PRO A 127 13.64 -5.01 -14.54
N LYS A 128 13.32 -3.75 -14.80
CA LYS A 128 14.16 -2.58 -14.50
C LYS A 128 13.64 -1.77 -13.32
N SER A 129 12.33 -1.69 -13.13
CA SER A 129 11.73 -1.00 -11.99
C SER A 129 10.32 -1.53 -11.67
N LEU A 130 9.87 -1.29 -10.43
CA LEU A 130 8.56 -1.64 -9.91
C LEU A 130 7.88 -0.38 -9.37
N HIS A 131 6.66 -0.09 -9.83
CA HIS A 131 5.88 1.10 -9.44
C HIS A 131 4.59 0.74 -8.72
#